data_AF-A0A2N2SZ49-F1
#
_entry.id   AF-A0A2N2SZ49-F1
#
_cell.length_a   1.000
_cell.length_b   1.000
_cell.length_c   1.000
_cell.angle_alpha   90.00
_cell.angle_beta   90.00
_cell.angle_gamma   90.00
#
_symmetry.space_group_name_H-M   'P 1'
#
loop_
_entity.id
_entity.type
_entity.pdbx_description
1 polymer ?
#
loop_
_entity_poly.entity_id
_entity_poly.type
_entity_poly.pdbx_seq_one_letter_code
_entity_poly.pdbx_strand_id
1 'polypeptide(L)'
;MALSTFEARTYPPKPTDVYLFATCLIDQFTPEAGLDTVRLLEREGIRVHYLEAQTCCGQPAHSSGFPDEARAVALQQLNLFVEPWPVVIPSGSCGGMIRKHYPHLFADDPVLHAKAVDLSGRV
;
A
#
# COMPACT_ATOMS: atom_id res chain seq x y z
N MET A 1 17.86 36.80 7.95
CA MET A 1 17.59 35.58 7.15
C MET A 1 18.03 34.38 7.98
N ALA A 2 17.09 33.73 8.68
CA ALA A 2 17.39 32.52 9.43
C ALA A 2 17.50 31.34 8.44
N LEU A 3 18.67 30.72 8.38
CA LEU A 3 18.88 29.47 7.66
C LEU A 3 18.07 28.39 8.39
N SER A 4 16.96 27.96 7.79
CA SER A 4 16.24 26.77 8.22
C SER A 4 17.18 25.58 8.05
N THR A 5 17.73 25.10 9.16
CA THR A 5 18.43 23.82 9.22
C THR A 5 17.42 22.73 8.89
N PHE A 6 17.53 22.14 7.70
CA PHE A 6 16.81 20.92 7.37
C PHE A 6 17.22 19.85 8.38
N GLU A 7 16.32 19.54 9.30
CA GLU A 7 16.48 18.45 10.26
C GLU A 7 16.66 17.14 9.48
N ALA A 8 17.68 16.36 9.84
CA ALA A 8 17.98 15.12 9.14
C ALA A 8 16.80 14.15 9.28
N ARG A 9 16.18 13.75 8.16
CA ARG A 9 15.11 12.75 8.18
C ARG A 9 15.68 11.42 8.67
N THR A 10 15.10 10.89 9.74
CA THR A 10 15.43 9.55 10.23
C THR A 10 14.58 8.54 9.48
N TYR A 11 15.24 7.63 8.76
CA TYR A 11 14.57 6.56 8.02
C TYR A 11 14.64 5.25 8.81
N PRO A 12 13.63 4.36 8.67
CA PRO A 12 13.71 3.02 9.23
C PRO A 12 14.88 2.24 8.62
N PRO A 13 15.35 1.16 9.29
CA PRO A 13 16.36 0.28 8.73
C PRO A 13 15.89 -0.28 7.38
N LYS A 14 16.83 -0.47 6.45
CA LYS A 14 16.55 -1.01 5.13
C LYS A 14 15.95 -2.42 5.24
N PRO A 15 14.76 -2.70 4.70
CA PRO A 15 14.15 -4.02 4.74
C PRO A 15 14.88 -4.99 3.79
N THR A 16 14.80 -6.29 4.08
CA THR A 16 15.27 -7.35 3.17
C THR A 16 14.23 -7.72 2.13
N ASP A 17 12.96 -7.66 2.51
CA ASP A 17 11.81 -8.10 1.72
C ASP A 17 10.72 -7.04 1.79
N VAL A 18 10.06 -6.78 0.66
CA VAL A 18 8.90 -5.88 0.56
C VAL A 18 7.84 -6.48 -0.34
N TYR A 19 6.59 -6.17 -0.06
CA TYR A 19 5.53 -6.37 -1.05
C TYR A 19 5.46 -5.18 -1.99
N LEU A 20 5.21 -5.45 -3.27
CA LEU A 20 4.80 -4.42 -4.22
C LEU A 20 3.29 -4.52 -4.45
N PHE A 21 2.55 -3.52 -3.98
CA PHE A 21 1.20 -3.28 -4.46
C PHE A 21 1.28 -2.38 -5.68
N ALA A 22 1.37 -2.97 -6.87
CA ALA A 22 1.58 -2.26 -8.13
C ALA A 22 0.43 -1.29 -8.44
N THR A 23 -0.76 -1.54 -7.90
CA THR A 23 -2.01 -0.79 -8.14
C THR A 23 -2.62 -1.06 -9.51
N CYS A 24 -3.95 -1.00 -9.59
CA CYS A 24 -4.67 -1.28 -10.83
C CYS A 24 -4.40 -0.28 -11.96
N LEU A 25 -4.12 0.99 -11.64
CA LEU A 25 -3.88 2.00 -12.68
C LEU A 25 -2.49 1.88 -13.29
N ILE A 26 -1.47 1.65 -12.46
CA ILE A 26 -0.11 1.47 -12.97
C ILE A 26 -0.02 0.20 -13.80
N ASP A 27 -0.60 -0.89 -13.31
CA ASP A 27 -0.64 -2.17 -14.03
C ASP A 27 -1.24 -2.04 -15.44
N GLN A 28 -2.33 -1.26 -15.58
CA GLN A 28 -3.06 -1.15 -16.84
C GLN A 28 -2.56 -0.04 -17.77
N PHE A 29 -2.09 1.08 -17.23
CA PHE A 29 -1.81 2.29 -18.02
C PHE A 29 -0.35 2.70 -18.04
N THR A 30 0.42 2.36 -17.01
CA THR A 30 1.84 2.76 -16.91
C THR A 30 2.69 1.62 -16.32
N PRO A 31 2.69 0.42 -16.92
CA PRO A 31 3.34 -0.76 -16.34
C PRO A 31 4.85 -0.55 -16.12
N GLU A 32 5.47 0.30 -16.94
CA GLU A 32 6.89 0.63 -16.82
C GLU A 32 7.23 1.29 -15.48
N ALA A 33 6.32 2.09 -14.90
CA ALA A 33 6.53 2.66 -13.56
C ALA A 33 6.54 1.58 -12.47
N GLY A 34 5.75 0.52 -12.63
CA GLY A 34 5.78 -0.65 -11.75
C GLY A 34 7.10 -1.42 -11.89
N LEU A 35 7.53 -1.68 -13.12
CA LEU A 35 8.81 -2.35 -13.39
C LEU A 35 10.02 -1.54 -12.91
N ASP A 36 10.01 -0.23 -13.10
CA ASP A 36 11.08 0.65 -12.60
C ASP A 36 11.12 0.70 -11.07
N THR A 37 9.96 0.58 -10.40
CA THR A 37 9.89 0.42 -8.94
C THR A 37 10.57 -0.88 -8.51
N VAL A 38 10.28 -2.01 -9.18
CA VAL A 38 10.95 -3.30 -8.92
C VAL A 38 12.46 -3.17 -9.11
N ARG A 39 12.90 -2.68 -10.28
CA ARG A 39 14.32 -2.52 -10.61
C ARG A 39 15.07 -1.68 -9.58
N LEU A 40 14.46 -0.58 -9.13
CA LEU A 40 15.05 0.28 -8.12
C LEU A 40 15.25 -0.47 -6.80
N LEU A 41 14.21 -1.13 -6.30
CA LEU A 41 14.26 -1.86 -5.03
C LEU A 41 15.26 -3.01 -5.07
N GLU A 42 15.24 -3.81 -6.14
CA GLU A 42 16.16 -4.94 -6.31
C GLU A 42 17.62 -4.50 -6.46
N ARG A 43 17.89 -3.37 -7.12
CA ARG A 43 19.23 -2.77 -7.19
C ARG A 43 19.78 -2.41 -5.81
N GLU A 44 18.92 -2.01 -4.88
CA GLU A 44 19.30 -1.72 -3.49
C GLU A 44 19.42 -2.99 -2.61
N GLY A 45 19.26 -4.17 -3.22
CA GLY A 45 19.36 -5.48 -2.57
C GLY A 45 18.10 -5.90 -1.81
N ILE A 46 16.94 -5.33 -2.14
CA ILE A 46 15.65 -5.65 -1.52
C ILE A 46 14.91 -6.67 -2.40
N ARG A 47 14.44 -7.77 -1.82
CA ARG A 47 13.60 -8.75 -2.51
C ARG A 47 12.18 -8.21 -2.65
N VAL A 48 11.67 -8.14 -3.87
CA VAL A 48 10.32 -7.65 -4.16
C VAL A 48 9.37 -8.82 -4.36
N HIS A 49 8.29 -8.83 -3.59
CA HIS A 49 7.22 -9.80 -3.69
C HIS A 49 6.01 -9.17 -4.37
N TYR A 50 5.76 -9.54 -5.62
CA TYR A 50 4.54 -9.18 -6.34
C TYR A 50 3.51 -10.29 -6.20
N LEU A 51 2.33 -9.95 -5.69
CA LEU A 51 1.23 -10.89 -5.54
C LEU A 51 0.27 -10.74 -6.73
N GLU A 52 0.22 -11.72 -7.63
CA GLU A 52 -0.62 -11.67 -8.84
C GLU A 52 -2.11 -11.53 -8.53
N ALA A 53 -2.55 -12.01 -7.37
CA ALA A 53 -3.94 -11.94 -6.93
C ALA A 53 -4.37 -10.54 -6.44
N GLN A 54 -3.49 -9.54 -6.44
CA GLN A 54 -3.87 -8.16 -6.07
C GLN A 54 -4.79 -7.54 -7.12
N THR A 55 -5.69 -6.64 -6.71
CA THR A 55 -6.61 -5.95 -7.63
C THR A 55 -6.63 -4.44 -7.35
N CYS A 56 -7.80 -3.79 -7.38
CA CYS A 56 -7.93 -2.38 -7.02
C CYS A 56 -7.85 -2.21 -5.49
N CYS A 57 -7.45 -1.03 -5.02
CA CYS A 57 -7.51 -0.68 -3.60
C CYS A 57 -8.90 -0.23 -3.13
N GLY A 58 -9.89 -0.14 -4.04
CA GLY A 58 -11.23 0.33 -3.72
C GLY A 58 -11.38 1.86 -3.56
N GLN A 59 -10.30 2.63 -3.77
CA GLN A 59 -10.33 4.09 -3.63
C GLN A 59 -11.39 4.79 -4.48
N PRO A 60 -11.61 4.44 -5.78
CA PRO A 60 -12.64 5.08 -6.59
C PRO A 60 -14.04 4.95 -6.00
N ALA A 61 -14.44 3.73 -5.62
CA ALA A 61 -15.73 3.46 -4.97
C ALA A 61 -15.87 4.25 -3.66
N HIS A 62 -14.82 4.24 -2.83
CA HIS A 62 -14.82 4.99 -1.57
C HIS A 62 -15.03 6.49 -1.77
N SER A 63 -14.28 7.13 -2.69
CA SER A 63 -14.43 8.57 -2.96
C SER A 63 -15.75 8.95 -3.62
N SER A 64 -16.43 7.98 -4.24
CA SER A 64 -17.73 8.19 -4.89
C SER A 64 -18.93 7.89 -3.99
N GLY A 65 -18.72 7.55 -2.71
CA GLY A 65 -19.79 7.31 -1.76
C GLY A 65 -20.37 5.89 -1.81
N PHE A 66 -19.59 4.92 -2.29
CA PHE A 66 -19.95 3.49 -2.38
C PHE A 66 -19.12 2.66 -1.39
N PRO A 67 -19.42 2.72 -0.07
CA PRO A 67 -18.59 2.11 0.96
C PRO A 67 -18.62 0.58 0.96
N ASP A 68 -19.74 -0.04 0.57
CA ASP A 68 -19.88 -1.50 0.55
C ASP A 68 -19.07 -2.10 -0.61
N GLU A 69 -19.10 -1.46 -1.77
CA GLU A 69 -18.28 -1.82 -2.93
C GLU A 69 -16.79 -1.60 -2.64
N ALA A 70 -16.45 -0.50 -1.98
CA ALA A 70 -15.07 -0.26 -1.53
C ALA A 70 -14.59 -1.35 -0.55
N ARG A 71 -15.45 -1.73 0.41
CA ARG A 71 -15.17 -2.80 1.38
C ARG A 71 -14.98 -4.15 0.70
N ALA A 72 -15.84 -4.50 -0.25
CA ALA A 72 -15.75 -5.76 -0.99
C ALA A 72 -14.41 -5.90 -1.74
N VAL A 73 -13.96 -4.83 -2.40
CA VAL A 73 -12.67 -4.80 -3.10
C VAL A 73 -11.49 -4.81 -2.12
N ALA A 74 -11.57 -4.02 -1.03
CA ALA A 74 -10.52 -3.93 -0.03
C ALA A 74 -10.30 -5.25 0.73
N LEU A 75 -11.37 -6.04 0.92
CA LEU A 75 -11.31 -7.32 1.63
C LEU A 75 -10.37 -8.32 0.96
N GLN A 76 -10.31 -8.33 -0.37
CA GLN A 76 -9.37 -9.16 -1.11
C GLN A 76 -7.92 -8.81 -0.73
N GLN A 77 -7.60 -7.52 -0.62
CA GLN A 77 -6.24 -7.06 -0.33
C GLN A 77 -5.79 -7.43 1.09
N LEU A 78 -6.70 -7.39 2.08
CA LEU A 78 -6.40 -7.75 3.47
C LEU A 78 -5.87 -9.18 3.65
N ASN A 79 -6.21 -10.08 2.73
CA ASN A 79 -5.83 -11.49 2.81
C ASN A 79 -4.55 -11.82 2.02
N LEU A 80 -3.97 -10.86 1.30
CA LEU A 80 -2.81 -11.09 0.44
C LEU A 80 -1.49 -10.73 1.15
N PHE A 81 -1.45 -9.63 1.88
CA PHE A 81 -0.23 -9.08 2.49
C PHE A 81 0.03 -9.62 3.90
N VAL A 82 0.14 -10.95 4.01
CA VAL A 82 0.17 -11.66 5.30
C VAL A 82 1.52 -11.63 6.01
N GLU A 83 2.62 -11.52 5.28
CA GLU A 83 3.95 -11.41 5.88
C GLU A 83 4.16 -9.99 6.45
N PRO A 84 4.93 -9.83 7.53
CA PRO A 84 5.14 -8.56 8.22
C PRO A 84 6.13 -7.63 7.49
N TRP A 85 6.13 -7.65 6.15
CA TRP A 85 6.99 -6.83 5.31
C TRP A 85 6.37 -5.46 5.01
N PRO A 86 7.16 -4.41 4.76
CA PRO A 86 6.63 -3.16 4.24
C PRO A 86 5.92 -3.38 2.89
N VAL A 87 4.86 -2.63 2.65
CA VAL A 87 4.14 -2.63 1.37
C VAL A 87 4.47 -1.35 0.62
N VAL A 88 5.23 -1.47 -0.46
CA VAL A 88 5.58 -0.35 -1.34
C VAL A 88 4.44 -0.12 -2.33
N ILE A 89 3.93 1.11 -2.36
CA ILE A 89 2.80 1.50 -3.18
C ILE A 89 3.19 2.73 -4.02
N PRO A 90 3.46 2.58 -5.33
CA PRO A 90 3.81 3.69 -6.21
C PRO A 90 2.60 4.58 -6.58
N SER A 91 1.65 4.76 -5.66
CA SER A 91 0.46 5.62 -5.81
C SER A 91 0.04 6.21 -4.48
N GLY A 92 0.01 7.54 -4.40
CA GLY A 92 -0.43 8.25 -3.20
C GLY A 92 -1.90 8.01 -2.86
N SER A 93 -2.79 7.85 -3.85
CA SER A 93 -4.21 7.59 -3.61
C SER A 93 -4.45 6.18 -3.06
N CYS A 94 -3.78 5.17 -3.62
CA CYS A 94 -3.85 3.80 -3.11
C CYS A 94 -3.20 3.68 -1.73
N GLY A 95 -2.04 4.33 -1.53
CA GLY A 95 -1.37 4.41 -0.23
C GLY A 95 -2.26 5.06 0.83
N GLY A 96 -2.88 6.20 0.51
CA GLY A 96 -3.84 6.87 1.39
C GLY A 96 -5.08 6.01 1.68
N MET A 97 -5.60 5.31 0.68
CA MET A 97 -6.73 4.39 0.84
C MET A 97 -6.43 3.30 1.88
N ILE A 98 -5.32 2.59 1.73
CA ILE A 98 -4.94 1.51 2.63
C ILE A 98 -4.54 2.07 4.01
N ARG A 99 -3.76 3.13 4.07
CA ARG A 99 -3.22 3.67 5.33
C ARG A 99 -4.22 4.47 6.17
N LYS A 100 -5.25 5.07 5.55
CA LYS A 100 -6.17 5.97 6.27
C LYS A 100 -7.60 5.44 6.30
N HIS A 101 -8.03 4.79 5.22
CA HIS A 101 -9.43 4.44 5.04
C HIS A 101 -9.74 2.97 5.31
N TYR A 102 -8.81 2.03 5.10
CA TYR A 102 -9.06 0.61 5.42
C TYR A 102 -9.44 0.39 6.89
N PRO A 103 -8.76 0.96 7.91
CA PRO A 103 -9.17 0.78 9.31
C PRO A 103 -10.64 1.20 9.55
N HIS A 104 -11.06 2.32 8.97
CA HIS A 104 -12.45 2.78 9.07
C HIS A 104 -13.43 1.89 8.31
N LEU A 105 -13.05 1.43 7.11
CA LEU A 105 -13.87 0.52 6.30
C LEU A 105 -14.16 -0.80 6.99
N PHE A 106 -13.35 -1.25 7.95
CA PHE A 106 -13.54 -2.54 8.62
C PHE A 106 -13.83 -2.42 10.12
N ALA A 107 -14.13 -1.21 10.63
CA ALA A 107 -14.27 -0.94 12.06
C ALA A 107 -15.31 -1.83 12.80
N ASP A 108 -16.37 -2.23 12.11
CA ASP A 108 -17.47 -3.05 12.70
C ASP A 108 -17.15 -4.55 12.78
N ASP A 109 -16.06 -5.01 12.16
CA ASP A 109 -15.60 -6.41 12.24
C ASP A 109 -14.24 -6.45 12.96
N PRO A 110 -14.17 -6.91 14.21
CA PRO A 110 -12.93 -6.89 14.98
C PRO A 110 -11.76 -7.65 14.32
N VAL A 111 -12.04 -8.72 13.58
CA VAL A 111 -11.01 -9.54 12.93
C VAL A 111 -10.46 -8.83 11.69
N LEU A 112 -11.35 -8.30 10.85
CA LEU A 112 -10.94 -7.55 9.66
C LEU A 112 -10.33 -6.20 10.02
N HIS A 113 -10.83 -5.54 11.06
CA HIS A 113 -10.27 -4.31 11.60
C HIS A 113 -8.82 -4.51 12.03
N ALA A 114 -8.52 -5.59 12.76
CA ALA A 114 -7.15 -5.89 13.19
C ALA A 114 -6.21 -6.08 11.99
N LYS A 115 -6.65 -6.81 10.95
CA LYS A 115 -5.89 -6.95 9.69
C LYS A 115 -5.68 -5.61 8.99
N ALA A 116 -6.70 -4.76 8.94
CA ALA A 116 -6.65 -3.45 8.32
C ALA A 116 -5.68 -2.50 9.04
N VAL A 117 -5.67 -2.53 10.38
CA VAL A 117 -4.73 -1.76 11.21
C VAL A 117 -3.30 -2.24 11.00
N ASP A 118 -3.07 -3.55 10.97
CA ASP A 118 -1.74 -4.12 10.70
C ASP A 118 -1.21 -3.70 9.33
N LEU A 119 -2.01 -3.92 8.27
CA LEU A 119 -1.62 -3.54 6.91
C LEU A 119 -1.40 -2.02 6.80
N SER A 120 -2.28 -1.22 7.39
CA SER A 120 -2.14 0.24 7.45
C SER A 120 -0.86 0.70 8.13
N GLY A 121 -0.31 -0.09 9.07
CA GLY A 121 0.92 0.23 9.79
C GLY A 121 2.19 0.06 8.95
N ARG A 122 2.11 -0.71 7.86
CA ARG A 122 3.26 -1.12 7.03
C ARG A 122 3.27 -0.50 5.63
N VAL A 123 2.30 0.38 5.34
CA VAL A 123 2.15 1.17 4.10
C VAL A 123 2.63 2.60 4.30
#